data_AF-A0A7V7WQ14-F1
#
_entry.id   AF-A0A7V7WQ14-F1
#
_cell.length_a   1.000
_cell.length_b   1.000
_cell.length_c   1.000
_cell.angle_alpha   90.00
_cell.angle_beta   90.00
_cell.angle_gamma   90.00
#
_symmetry.space_group_name_H-M   'P 1'
#
loop_
_entity.id
_entity.type
_entity.pdbx_description
1 polymer ?
#
loop_
_entity_poly.entity_id
_entity_poly.type
_entity_poly.pdbx_seq_one_letter_code
_entity_poly.pdbx_strand_id
1 'polypeptide(L)'
;MVVRFEGSRCIHSRNCVLGHPEVFRPNVSGPWIHPESASADQVAHLVRLCPSGALSYERLDGGEGEGAPPVNHLRLWENGPLAFHADLEIPGRAGGFRATLCRCGASKNKPFCDRSHVEAGFRATGEPETVESPALAARGGKLSVQPLPDGPLQVEGNLEICAASGRTVQRTTKAFLCRCGASAKKPFCDGSHKKIQFSAE
;
A
#
# COMPACT_ATOMS: atom_id res chain seq x y z
N MET A 1 14.49 -14.00 15.44
CA MET A 1 14.27 -13.02 14.35
C MET A 1 14.20 -11.62 14.93
N VAL A 2 14.36 -10.58 14.11
CA VAL A 2 14.14 -9.19 14.51
C VAL A 2 12.92 -8.66 13.76
N VAL A 3 11.97 -8.05 14.46
CA VAL A 3 10.83 -7.35 13.85
C VAL A 3 11.03 -5.85 14.07
N ARG A 4 10.86 -5.06 13.00
CA ARG A 4 10.94 -3.60 13.04
C ARG A 4 9.55 -3.02 12.76
N PHE A 5 9.23 -1.92 13.42
CA PHE A 5 7.95 -1.23 13.28
C PHE A 5 8.15 0.27 13.06
N GLU A 6 7.59 0.79 11.98
CA GLU A 6 7.60 2.20 11.63
C GLU A 6 6.18 2.79 11.76
N GLY A 7 5.88 3.32 12.94
CA GLY A 7 4.53 3.76 13.31
C GLY A 7 3.91 4.81 12.38
N SER A 8 4.73 5.69 11.81
CA SER A 8 4.31 6.72 10.85
C SER A 8 3.73 6.16 9.54
N ARG A 9 4.06 4.90 9.20
CA ARG A 9 3.50 4.19 8.03
C ARG A 9 2.34 3.28 8.39
N CYS A 10 2.06 3.08 9.67
CA CYS A 10 1.01 2.16 10.10
C CYS A 10 -0.36 2.79 9.87
N ILE A 11 -1.17 2.17 9.01
CA ILE A 11 -2.55 2.62 8.77
C ILE A 11 -3.59 1.76 9.49
N HIS A 12 -3.22 0.59 10.01
CA HIS A 12 -4.13 -0.28 10.76
C HIS A 12 -3.37 -1.35 11.58
N SER A 13 -3.03 -1.07 12.84
CA SER A 13 -2.32 -2.04 13.71
C SER A 13 -3.20 -3.24 14.09
N ARG A 14 -4.53 -3.08 14.07
CA ARG A 14 -5.48 -4.14 14.47
C ARG A 14 -5.35 -5.41 13.67
N ASN A 15 -4.96 -5.36 12.38
CA ASN A 15 -4.71 -6.57 11.60
C ASN A 15 -3.63 -7.45 12.24
N CYS A 16 -2.58 -6.83 12.79
CA CYS A 16 -1.47 -7.54 13.43
C CYS A 16 -1.93 -8.13 14.77
N VAL A 17 -2.65 -7.33 15.57
CA VAL A 17 -3.21 -7.74 16.86
C VAL A 17 -4.21 -8.90 16.71
N LEU A 18 -5.05 -8.89 15.68
CA LEU A 18 -6.02 -9.97 15.44
C LEU A 18 -5.36 -11.24 14.88
N GLY A 19 -4.28 -11.10 14.11
CA GLY A 19 -3.58 -12.24 13.51
C GLY A 19 -2.73 -13.03 14.51
N HIS A 20 -2.00 -12.33 15.39
CA HIS A 20 -1.15 -12.93 16.42
C HIS A 20 -1.18 -12.09 17.71
N PRO A 21 -2.25 -12.17 18.52
CA PRO A 21 -2.40 -11.38 19.74
C PRO A 21 -1.33 -11.70 20.81
N GLU A 22 -0.73 -12.88 20.77
CA GLU A 22 0.40 -13.28 21.61
C GLU A 22 1.68 -12.53 21.24
N VAL A 23 1.84 -12.16 19.97
CA VAL A 23 2.99 -11.39 19.43
C VAL A 23 2.71 -9.89 19.50
N PHE A 24 1.53 -9.43 19.08
CA PHE A 24 1.17 -8.00 18.98
C PHE A 24 0.17 -7.63 20.07
N ARG A 25 0.68 -7.17 21.21
CA ARG A 25 -0.12 -6.93 22.44
C ARG A 25 -0.51 -5.45 22.54
N PRO A 26 -1.77 -5.07 22.31
CA PRO A 26 -2.19 -3.67 22.41
C PRO A 26 -2.26 -3.22 23.87
N ASN A 27 -2.18 -1.90 24.10
CA ASN A 27 -2.43 -1.25 25.40
C ASN A 27 -1.51 -1.70 26.55
N VAL A 28 -0.27 -2.08 26.26
CA VAL A 28 0.73 -2.44 27.26
C VAL A 28 1.68 -1.26 27.54
N SER A 29 2.20 -1.18 28.77
CA SER A 29 3.34 -0.33 29.10
C SER A 29 4.62 -1.04 28.67
N GLY A 30 5.32 -0.50 27.66
CA GLY A 30 6.58 -1.07 27.15
C GLY A 30 6.47 -1.63 25.73
N PRO A 31 7.34 -2.59 25.34
CA PRO A 31 7.29 -3.23 24.04
C PRO A 31 5.92 -3.88 23.81
N TRP A 32 5.33 -3.63 22.64
CA TRP A 32 4.04 -4.19 22.24
C TRP A 32 4.18 -5.30 21.19
N ILE A 33 5.41 -5.59 20.76
CA ILE A 33 5.76 -6.61 19.75
C ILE A 33 6.70 -7.62 20.42
N HIS A 34 6.29 -8.88 20.45
CA HIS A 34 6.93 -10.01 21.12
C HIS A 34 7.16 -11.15 20.12
N PRO A 35 8.13 -11.01 19.18
CA PRO A 35 8.33 -11.98 18.11
C PRO A 35 8.72 -13.39 18.60
N GLU A 36 9.22 -13.50 19.83
CA GLU A 36 9.53 -14.77 20.50
C GLU A 36 8.28 -15.56 20.93
N SER A 37 7.11 -14.93 20.93
CA SER A 37 5.86 -15.57 21.37
C SER A 37 5.19 -16.47 20.32
N ALA A 38 5.77 -16.57 19.11
CA ALA A 38 5.31 -17.45 18.04
C ALA A 38 6.49 -17.97 17.22
N SER A 39 6.26 -18.93 16.32
CA SER A 39 7.32 -19.41 15.44
C SER A 39 7.78 -18.28 14.50
N ALA A 40 9.05 -18.34 14.11
CA ALA A 40 9.60 -17.34 13.20
C ALA A 40 8.81 -17.29 11.88
N ASP A 41 8.29 -18.42 11.39
CA ASP A 41 7.52 -18.48 10.15
C ASP A 41 6.13 -17.86 10.29
N GLN A 42 5.49 -18.06 11.44
CA GLN A 42 4.20 -17.43 11.78
C GLN A 42 4.35 -15.90 11.83
N VAL A 43 5.35 -15.40 12.55
CA VAL A 43 5.60 -13.96 12.65
C VAL A 43 5.95 -13.37 11.29
N ALA A 44 6.82 -14.04 10.52
CA ALA A 44 7.20 -13.59 9.18
C ALA A 44 5.99 -13.54 8.24
N HIS A 45 5.10 -14.55 8.29
CA HIS A 45 3.86 -14.57 7.52
C HIS A 45 2.98 -13.36 7.83
N LEU A 46 2.71 -13.09 9.12
CA LEU A 46 1.89 -11.95 9.50
C LEU A 46 2.54 -10.62 9.11
N VAL A 47 3.85 -10.48 9.32
CA VAL A 47 4.56 -9.26 8.91
C VAL A 47 4.38 -9.03 7.42
N ARG A 48 4.46 -10.08 6.55
CA ARG A 48 4.20 -9.99 5.10
C ARG A 48 2.77 -9.56 4.74
N LEU A 49 1.81 -9.72 5.64
CA LEU A 49 0.43 -9.23 5.45
C LEU A 49 0.28 -7.73 5.73
N CYS A 50 1.28 -7.06 6.33
CA CYS A 50 1.26 -5.62 6.57
C CYS A 50 1.14 -4.83 5.24
N PRO A 51 0.02 -4.16 4.95
CA PRO A 51 -0.23 -3.55 3.63
C PRO A 51 0.67 -2.34 3.35
N SER A 52 1.02 -1.60 4.40
CA SER A 52 1.86 -0.40 4.28
C SER A 52 3.35 -0.70 4.32
N GLY A 53 3.74 -1.94 4.66
CA GLY A 53 5.13 -2.28 4.97
C GLY A 53 5.65 -1.57 6.24
N ALA A 54 4.76 -1.15 7.15
CA ALA A 54 5.14 -0.59 8.44
C ALA A 54 5.81 -1.62 9.36
N LEU A 55 5.54 -2.90 9.13
CA LEU A 55 6.28 -3.99 9.73
C LEU A 55 7.25 -4.57 8.70
N SER A 56 8.48 -4.82 9.15
CA SER A 56 9.46 -5.62 8.44
C SER A 56 10.16 -6.58 9.39
N TYR A 57 10.83 -7.61 8.86
CA TYR A 57 11.59 -8.55 9.68
C TYR A 57 12.92 -8.94 9.05
N GLU A 58 13.81 -9.43 9.92
CA GLU A 58 15.08 -10.06 9.58
C GLU A 58 15.16 -11.45 10.23
N ARG A 59 15.52 -12.46 9.44
CA ARG A 59 15.68 -13.84 9.89
C ARG A 59 17.09 -14.05 10.41
N LEU A 60 17.17 -14.42 11.69
CA LEU A 60 18.45 -14.72 12.36
C LEU A 60 18.80 -16.22 12.29
N ASP A 61 17.87 -17.04 11.82
CA ASP A 61 17.96 -18.49 11.71
C ASP A 61 18.26 -18.97 10.28
N GLY A 62 18.60 -18.03 9.37
CA GLY A 62 18.82 -18.33 7.96
C GLY A 62 17.56 -18.59 7.15
N GLY A 63 16.36 -18.43 7.74
CA GLY A 63 15.10 -18.54 7.00
C GLY A 63 14.91 -17.44 5.95
N GLU A 64 13.92 -17.59 5.09
CA GLU A 64 13.68 -16.64 4.00
C GLU A 64 13.30 -15.23 4.49
N GLY A 65 14.01 -14.23 3.97
CA GLY A 65 13.72 -12.82 4.18
C GLY A 65 12.48 -12.34 3.41
N GLU A 66 12.20 -11.04 3.48
CA GLU A 66 11.20 -10.45 2.60
C GLU A 66 11.71 -10.37 1.15
N GLY A 67 10.81 -10.63 0.21
CA GLY A 67 11.09 -10.55 -1.21
C GLY A 67 9.93 -9.95 -2.00
N ALA A 68 10.20 -9.62 -3.26
CA ALA A 68 9.19 -9.12 -4.18
C ALA A 68 8.11 -10.18 -4.42
N PRO A 69 6.83 -9.78 -4.60
CA PRO A 69 5.79 -10.74 -4.93
C PRO A 69 5.96 -11.25 -6.37
N PRO A 70 5.47 -12.46 -6.68
CA PRO A 70 5.46 -12.97 -8.05
C PRO A 70 4.53 -12.17 -8.99
N VAL A 71 3.57 -11.44 -8.42
CA VAL A 71 2.62 -10.59 -9.14
C VAL A 71 2.58 -9.23 -8.47
N ASN A 72 2.99 -8.22 -9.23
CA ASN A 72 2.84 -6.83 -8.85
C ASN A 72 1.37 -6.47 -8.89
N HIS A 73 0.84 -6.01 -7.76
CA HIS A 73 -0.55 -5.61 -7.69
C HIS A 73 -0.78 -4.38 -6.82
N LEU A 74 -1.85 -3.68 -7.16
CA LEU A 74 -2.41 -2.58 -6.41
C LEU A 74 -3.81 -2.99 -5.95
N ARG A 75 -4.03 -3.09 -4.64
CA ARG A 75 -5.37 -3.27 -4.07
C ARG A 75 -6.00 -1.93 -3.71
N LEU A 76 -7.24 -1.73 -4.17
CA LEU A 76 -8.04 -0.58 -3.82
C LEU A 76 -8.76 -0.83 -2.49
N TRP A 77 -8.54 0.03 -1.50
CA TRP A 77 -9.26 -0.03 -0.24
C TRP A 77 -10.52 0.82 -0.33
N GLU A 78 -11.66 0.27 0.06
CA GLU A 78 -12.92 1.01 0.20
C GLU A 78 -12.70 2.27 1.04
N ASN A 79 -13.03 3.45 0.50
CA ASN A 79 -12.80 4.76 1.15
C ASN A 79 -11.37 5.00 1.67
N GLY A 80 -10.40 4.24 1.17
CA GLY A 80 -9.05 4.19 1.71
C GLY A 80 -7.96 4.40 0.66
N PRO A 81 -6.71 4.05 1.01
CA PRO A 81 -5.55 4.27 0.16
C PRO A 81 -5.45 3.32 -1.04
N LEU A 82 -4.42 3.56 -1.84
CA LEU A 82 -3.89 2.65 -2.85
C LEU A 82 -2.84 1.74 -2.18
N ALA A 83 -3.10 0.44 -2.04
CA ALA A 83 -2.18 -0.51 -1.40
C ALA A 83 -1.37 -1.29 -2.43
N PHE A 84 -0.11 -0.92 -2.63
CA PHE A 84 0.83 -1.53 -3.57
C PHE A 84 1.57 -2.70 -2.94
N HIS A 85 1.81 -3.74 -3.75
CA HIS A 85 2.68 -4.87 -3.45
C HIS A 85 3.48 -5.23 -4.72
N ALA A 86 4.77 -4.89 -4.75
CA ALA A 86 5.70 -5.05 -5.87
C ALA A 86 7.14 -4.77 -5.39
N ASP A 87 8.18 -4.95 -6.22
CA ASP A 87 9.50 -4.34 -5.92
C ASP A 87 9.43 -2.82 -6.19
N LEU A 88 9.18 -2.02 -5.14
CA LEU A 88 8.79 -0.61 -5.30
C LEU A 88 9.98 0.33 -5.34
N GLU A 89 9.96 1.21 -6.33
CA GLU A 89 10.82 2.39 -6.41
C GLU A 89 9.95 3.65 -6.27
N ILE A 90 10.10 4.36 -5.15
CA ILE A 90 9.36 5.58 -4.83
C ILE A 90 10.38 6.65 -4.43
N PRO A 91 10.40 7.83 -5.07
CA PRO A 91 11.31 8.91 -4.70
C PRO A 91 11.25 9.26 -3.21
N GLY A 92 12.41 9.47 -2.58
CA GLY A 92 12.51 9.81 -1.16
C GLY A 92 12.26 8.66 -0.20
N ARG A 93 12.09 7.43 -0.69
CA ARG A 93 11.91 6.23 0.14
C ARG A 93 12.94 5.16 -0.21
N ALA A 94 13.65 4.68 0.83
CA ALA A 94 14.41 3.44 0.71
C ALA A 94 13.46 2.30 0.31
N GLY A 95 13.87 1.49 -0.66
CA GLY A 95 13.03 0.49 -1.34
C GLY A 95 12.26 -0.45 -0.41
N GLY A 96 11.41 -1.27 -0.99
CA GLY A 96 10.65 -2.26 -0.24
C GLY A 96 9.46 -2.77 -1.01
N PHE A 97 8.78 -3.77 -0.45
CA PHE A 97 7.84 -4.53 -1.25
C PHE A 97 6.40 -4.04 -1.18
N ARG A 98 6.08 -3.19 -0.19
CA ARG A 98 4.70 -2.81 0.16
C ARG A 98 4.59 -1.35 0.52
N ALA A 99 3.51 -0.71 0.10
CA ALA A 99 3.25 0.71 0.36
C ALA A 99 1.75 1.02 0.31
N THR A 100 1.29 1.91 1.17
CA THR A 100 -0.04 2.50 1.06
C THR A 100 0.08 3.97 0.70
N LEU A 101 -0.39 4.35 -0.49
CA LEU A 101 -0.32 5.71 -1.00
C LEU A 101 -1.66 6.43 -0.89
N CYS A 102 -1.59 7.74 -0.66
CA CYS A 102 -2.74 8.61 -0.47
C CYS A 102 -3.60 8.64 -1.73
N ARG A 103 -4.90 8.37 -1.56
CA ARG A 103 -5.92 8.51 -2.61
C ARG A 103 -6.85 9.70 -2.39
N CYS A 104 -6.92 10.21 -1.16
CA CYS A 104 -7.91 11.20 -0.72
C CYS A 104 -7.47 12.66 -0.84
N GLY A 105 -6.18 12.93 -1.07
CA GLY A 105 -5.61 14.29 -1.06
C GLY A 105 -5.30 14.87 0.33
N ALA A 106 -5.84 14.31 1.41
CA ALA A 106 -5.75 14.89 2.76
C ALA A 106 -4.51 14.50 3.57
N SER A 107 -3.72 13.51 3.13
CA SER A 107 -2.53 13.07 3.88
C SER A 107 -1.55 14.21 4.15
N LYS A 108 -0.97 14.24 5.34
CA LYS A 108 0.10 15.14 5.76
C LYS A 108 1.49 14.53 5.51
N ASN A 109 1.54 13.26 5.13
CA ASN A 109 2.75 12.51 4.81
C ASN A 109 2.75 12.06 3.34
N LYS A 110 2.37 12.94 2.41
CA LYS A 110 2.29 12.60 0.98
C LYS A 110 3.67 12.16 0.45
N PRO A 111 3.73 11.21 -0.50
CA PRO A 111 2.61 10.55 -1.17
C PRO A 111 1.96 9.41 -0.37
N PHE A 112 2.45 9.11 0.85
CA PHE A 112 1.96 8.01 1.67
C PHE A 112 0.61 8.33 2.32
N CYS A 113 -0.14 7.28 2.65
CA CYS A 113 -1.34 7.39 3.46
C CYS A 113 -0.97 7.43 4.95
N ASP A 114 -1.55 8.38 5.68
CA ASP A 114 -1.39 8.56 7.13
C ASP A 114 -2.72 8.40 7.89
N ARG A 115 -3.76 7.89 7.21
CA ARG A 115 -5.16 7.76 7.67
C ARG A 115 -5.99 9.04 7.70
N SER A 116 -5.48 10.18 7.23
CA SER A 116 -6.26 11.43 7.15
C SER A 116 -7.56 11.31 6.32
N HIS A 117 -7.68 10.26 5.50
CA HIS A 117 -8.92 9.96 4.75
C HIS A 117 -10.15 9.70 5.63
N VAL A 118 -9.97 9.25 6.88
CA VAL A 118 -11.09 9.01 7.82
C VAL A 118 -11.67 10.35 8.27
N GLU A 119 -10.82 11.22 8.81
CA GLU A 119 -11.22 12.56 9.27
C GLU A 119 -11.69 13.44 8.11
N ALA A 120 -11.04 13.34 6.94
CA ALA A 120 -11.46 14.05 5.74
C ALA A 120 -12.77 13.52 5.13
N GLY A 121 -13.36 12.45 5.69
CA GLY A 121 -14.61 11.89 5.19
C GLY A 121 -14.52 11.39 3.75
N PHE A 122 -13.35 10.90 3.33
CA PHE A 122 -13.14 10.49 1.94
C PHE A 122 -14.16 9.42 1.54
N ARG A 123 -14.75 9.60 0.35
CA ARG A 123 -15.69 8.66 -0.24
C ARG A 123 -15.21 8.25 -1.62
N ALA A 124 -15.02 6.95 -1.78
CA ALA A 124 -14.71 6.27 -3.02
C ALA A 124 -15.29 4.86 -2.90
N THR A 125 -16.60 4.82 -2.99
CA THR A 125 -17.42 3.64 -2.75
C THR A 125 -17.72 2.88 -4.03
N GLY A 126 -17.91 1.58 -3.89
CA GLY A 126 -18.17 0.70 -5.02
C GLY A 126 -16.89 0.31 -5.75
N GLU A 127 -16.95 -0.83 -6.44
CA GLU A 127 -15.80 -1.29 -7.19
C GLU A 127 -15.75 -0.63 -8.58
N PRO A 128 -14.58 -0.17 -9.03
CA PRO A 128 -14.44 0.33 -10.40
C PRO A 128 -14.76 -0.74 -11.43
N GLU A 129 -15.35 -0.33 -12.55
CA GLU A 129 -15.61 -1.22 -13.67
C GLU A 129 -14.32 -1.86 -14.19
N THR A 130 -14.41 -3.12 -14.64
CA THR A 130 -13.29 -3.76 -15.31
C THR A 130 -13.07 -3.11 -16.67
N VAL A 131 -11.84 -2.67 -16.93
CA VAL A 131 -11.41 -2.26 -18.26
C VAL A 131 -10.76 -3.47 -18.94
N GLU A 132 -11.23 -3.80 -20.14
CA GLU A 132 -10.64 -4.88 -20.91
C GLU A 132 -9.15 -4.61 -21.12
N SER A 133 -8.33 -5.61 -20.78
CA SER A 133 -6.88 -5.47 -20.80
C SER A 133 -6.25 -6.83 -21.08
N PRO A 134 -5.31 -6.92 -22.04
CA PRO A 134 -4.62 -8.17 -22.35
C PRO A 134 -3.77 -8.63 -21.16
N ALA A 135 -3.41 -9.90 -21.17
CA ALA A 135 -2.44 -10.44 -20.22
C ALA A 135 -1.07 -9.73 -20.40
N LEU A 136 -0.39 -9.47 -19.29
CA LEU A 136 0.97 -8.92 -19.32
C LEU A 136 1.97 -10.03 -19.68
N ALA A 137 3.01 -9.68 -20.43
CA ALA A 137 4.10 -10.61 -20.75
C ALA A 137 4.87 -11.07 -19.49
N ALA A 138 4.94 -10.23 -18.46
CA ALA A 138 5.46 -10.54 -17.14
C ALA A 138 4.55 -9.92 -16.07
N ARG A 139 4.43 -10.59 -14.91
CA ARG A 139 3.54 -10.16 -13.82
C ARG A 139 4.25 -9.50 -12.65
N GLY A 140 5.52 -9.84 -12.41
CA GLY A 140 6.36 -9.25 -11.36
C GLY A 140 7.36 -8.23 -11.90
N GLY A 141 8.41 -7.96 -11.12
CA GLY A 141 9.50 -7.06 -11.45
C GLY A 141 9.40 -5.71 -10.75
N LYS A 142 10.32 -4.80 -11.08
CA LYS A 142 10.33 -3.45 -10.51
C LYS A 142 9.10 -2.66 -10.91
N LEU A 143 8.57 -1.87 -9.98
CA LEU A 143 7.45 -0.96 -10.18
C LEU A 143 7.84 0.43 -9.68
N SER A 144 7.99 1.37 -10.62
CA SER A 144 8.24 2.77 -10.32
C SER A 144 6.93 3.47 -10.02
N VAL A 145 6.87 4.21 -8.91
CA VAL A 145 5.73 5.05 -8.56
C VAL A 145 6.22 6.46 -8.27
N GLN A 146 6.01 7.36 -9.23
CA GLN A 146 6.42 8.75 -9.18
C GLN A 146 5.23 9.66 -8.84
N PRO A 147 5.22 10.33 -7.68
CA PRO A 147 4.30 11.42 -7.42
C PRO A 147 4.63 12.59 -8.35
N LEU A 148 3.67 13.01 -9.17
CA LEU A 148 3.83 14.23 -9.96
C LEU A 148 3.44 15.45 -9.12
N PRO A 149 4.19 16.56 -9.18
CA PRO A 149 3.84 17.81 -8.49
C PRO A 149 2.40 18.22 -8.80
N ASP A 150 1.62 18.50 -7.75
CA ASP A 150 0.21 18.91 -7.83
C ASP A 150 -0.69 17.97 -8.65
N GLY A 151 -0.20 16.76 -8.90
CA GLY A 151 -0.70 15.85 -9.91
C GLY A 151 -0.95 14.44 -9.40
N PRO A 152 -1.22 13.48 -10.31
CA PRO A 152 -1.43 12.09 -9.99
C PRO A 152 -0.14 11.36 -9.58
N LEU A 153 -0.28 10.10 -9.18
CA LEU A 153 0.83 9.15 -9.15
C LEU A 153 1.00 8.57 -10.55
N GLN A 154 2.16 8.77 -11.17
CA GLN A 154 2.57 8.07 -12.38
C GLN A 154 3.18 6.72 -11.97
N VAL A 155 2.66 5.64 -12.51
CA VAL A 155 3.14 4.29 -12.24
C VAL A 155 3.67 3.68 -13.53
N GLU A 156 4.85 3.08 -13.47
CA GLU A 156 5.50 2.40 -14.60
C GLU A 156 6.08 1.05 -14.16
N GLY A 157 5.83 0.01 -14.99
CA GLY A 157 6.13 -1.38 -14.68
C GLY A 157 4.87 -2.24 -14.66
N ASN A 158 5.04 -3.56 -14.65
CA ASN A 158 3.93 -4.52 -14.69
C ASN A 158 3.04 -4.32 -13.46
N LEU A 159 1.73 -4.15 -13.66
CA LEU A 159 0.79 -3.94 -12.57
C LEU A 159 -0.60 -4.53 -12.88
N GLU A 160 -1.12 -5.28 -11.90
CA GLU A 160 -2.53 -5.63 -11.82
C GLU A 160 -3.24 -4.74 -10.79
N ILE A 161 -4.18 -3.92 -11.24
CA ILE A 161 -5.05 -3.13 -10.36
C ILE A 161 -6.24 -4.02 -9.99
N CYS A 162 -6.45 -4.22 -8.69
CA CYS A 162 -7.46 -5.12 -8.16
C CYS A 162 -8.41 -4.38 -7.22
N ALA A 163 -9.70 -4.68 -7.35
CA ALA A 163 -10.72 -4.28 -6.38
C ALA A 163 -10.54 -5.00 -5.04
N ALA A 164 -11.26 -4.56 -4.01
CA ALA A 164 -11.19 -5.16 -2.69
C ALA A 164 -11.62 -6.65 -2.68
N SER A 165 -12.57 -7.04 -3.56
CA SER A 165 -12.96 -8.44 -3.76
C SER A 165 -11.88 -9.34 -4.35
N GLY A 166 -10.78 -8.77 -4.88
CA GLY A 166 -9.76 -9.48 -5.63
C GLY A 166 -9.99 -9.50 -7.14
N ARG A 167 -11.14 -9.00 -7.64
CA ARG A 167 -11.38 -8.86 -9.08
C ARG A 167 -10.37 -7.90 -9.72
N THR A 168 -9.79 -8.31 -10.85
CA THR A 168 -8.93 -7.44 -11.66
C THR A 168 -9.76 -6.32 -12.31
N VAL A 169 -9.39 -5.08 -12.02
CA VAL A 169 -9.94 -3.86 -12.64
C VAL A 169 -9.22 -3.58 -13.96
N GLN A 170 -7.89 -3.62 -13.97
CA GLN A 170 -7.09 -3.38 -15.17
C GLN A 170 -5.69 -3.99 -15.02
N ARG A 171 -5.14 -4.51 -16.13
CA ARG A 171 -3.73 -4.85 -16.27
C ARG A 171 -3.05 -3.79 -17.11
N THR A 172 -1.89 -3.30 -16.67
CA THR A 172 -1.16 -2.25 -17.40
C THR A 172 0.32 -2.24 -17.06
N THR A 173 1.12 -1.63 -17.93
CA THR A 173 2.52 -1.27 -17.67
C THR A 173 2.70 0.21 -17.34
N LYS A 174 1.64 1.02 -17.51
CA LYS A 174 1.63 2.45 -17.21
C LYS A 174 0.26 2.93 -16.74
N ALA A 175 0.20 3.70 -15.65
CA ALA A 175 -1.04 4.27 -15.15
C ALA A 175 -0.82 5.64 -14.51
N PHE A 176 -1.86 6.47 -14.52
CA PHE A 176 -1.93 7.70 -13.72
C PHE A 176 -3.05 7.56 -12.71
N LEU A 177 -2.71 7.46 -11.43
CA LEU A 177 -3.65 7.19 -10.35
C LEU A 177 -3.96 8.48 -9.58
N CYS A 178 -5.23 8.69 -9.28
CA CYS A 178 -5.70 9.84 -8.52
C CYS A 178 -5.13 9.79 -7.08
N ARG A 179 -4.40 10.84 -6.69
CA ARG A 179 -4.02 11.10 -5.29
C ARG A 179 -4.70 12.32 -4.67
N CYS A 180 -5.48 13.09 -5.46
CA CYS A 180 -6.12 14.32 -5.00
C CYS A 180 -7.51 14.12 -4.39
N GLY A 181 -8.11 12.93 -4.51
CA GLY A 181 -9.44 12.61 -4.00
C GLY A 181 -10.62 13.09 -4.86
N ALA A 182 -10.42 13.97 -5.84
CA ALA A 182 -11.52 14.61 -6.58
C ALA A 182 -11.92 13.93 -7.90
N SER A 183 -11.19 12.92 -8.38
CA SER A 183 -11.52 12.30 -9.67
C SER A 183 -12.92 11.66 -9.69
N ALA A 184 -13.65 11.78 -10.79
CA ALA A 184 -14.86 11.03 -11.08
C ALA A 184 -14.58 9.62 -11.63
N LYS A 185 -13.35 9.34 -12.07
CA LYS A 185 -12.90 8.05 -12.64
C LYS A 185 -11.95 7.29 -11.71
N LYS A 186 -12.13 7.40 -10.40
CA LYS A 186 -11.28 6.71 -9.41
C LYS A 186 -11.21 5.21 -9.73
N PRO A 187 -10.02 4.58 -9.64
CA PRO A 187 -8.77 5.11 -9.06
C PRO A 187 -7.91 5.94 -10.03
N PHE A 188 -8.34 6.13 -11.27
CA PHE A 188 -7.56 6.83 -12.30
C PHE A 188 -7.64 8.35 -12.15
N CYS A 189 -6.66 9.03 -12.70
CA CYS A 189 -6.68 10.48 -12.83
C CYS A 189 -7.51 10.90 -14.05
N ASP A 190 -8.35 11.91 -13.90
CA ASP A 190 -9.13 12.55 -14.98
C ASP A 190 -8.86 14.06 -15.11
N GLY A 191 -7.78 14.54 -14.49
CA GLY A 191 -7.42 15.96 -14.49
C GLY A 191 -8.11 16.81 -13.41
N SER A 192 -8.98 16.25 -12.57
CA SER A 192 -9.70 17.00 -11.52
C SER A 192 -8.79 17.73 -10.53
N HIS A 193 -7.56 17.25 -10.33
CA HIS A 193 -6.55 17.92 -9.49
C HIS A 193 -6.27 19.37 -9.92
N LYS A 194 -6.33 19.68 -11.22
CA LYS A 194 -6.17 21.06 -11.72
C LYS A 194 -7.35 21.94 -11.33
N LYS A 195 -8.57 21.41 -11.41
CA LYS A 195 -9.80 22.14 -11.11
C LYS A 195 -9.92 22.50 -9.64
N ILE A 196 -9.49 21.59 -8.76
CA ILE A 196 -9.52 21.80 -7.31
C ILE A 196 -8.23 22.43 -6.76
N GLN A 197 -7.31 22.83 -7.65
CA GLN A 197 -6.01 23.40 -7.28
C GLN A 197 -5.28 22.56 -6.21
N PHE A 198 -5.28 21.24 -6.43
CA PHE A 198 -4.63 20.31 -5.51
C PHE A 198 -3.16 20.66 -5.41
N SER A 199 -2.70 20.94 -4.19
CA SER A 199 -1.29 21.24 -3.92
C SER A 199 -0.64 20.09 -3.15
N ALA A 200 0.43 19.56 -3.71
CA ALA A 200 1.32 18.63 -3.05
C ALA A 200 2.60 18.44 -3.85
N GLU A 201 3.74 18.52 -3.17
CA GLU A 201 5.03 18.12 -3.71
C GLU A 201 5.05 16.61 -4.08
#